data_AF-T0ZUM1-F1
#
_entry.id   AF-T0ZUM1-F1
#
_cell.length_a   1.000
_cell.length_b   1.000
_cell.length_c   1.000
_cell.angle_alpha   90.00
_cell.angle_beta   90.00
_cell.angle_gamma   90.00
#
_symmetry.space_group_name_H-M   'P 1'
#
loop_
_entity.id
_entity.type
_entity.pdbx_description
1 polymer ?
#
loop_
_entity_poly.entity_id
_entity_poly.type
_entity_poly.pdbx_seq_one_letter_code
_entity_poly.pdbx_strand_id
1 'polypeptide(L)' 'MFVHRLNVALALRERLYAAPFYRLLYGESDGVPGLTLDRFDDVIVAQATTAGIERLKPEVEAAVQKVLKPRAMIWKND' A
#
# COMPACT_ATOMS: atom_id res chain seq x y z
N MET A 1 -1.60 4.90 -12.16
CA MET A 1 -1.24 5.88 -11.11
C MET A 1 -0.68 5.20 -9.85
N PHE A 2 -1.42 4.30 -9.20
CA PHE A 2 -1.00 3.64 -7.95
C PHE A 2 0.36 2.93 -8.03
N VAL A 3 0.62 2.16 -9.10
CA VAL A 3 1.92 1.48 -9.30
C VAL A 3 3.11 2.44 -9.17
N HIS A 4 3.02 3.63 -9.76
CA HIS A 4 4.10 4.61 -9.68
C HIS A 4 4.29 5.11 -8.24
N ARG A 5 3.19 5.46 -7.55
CA ARG A 5 3.25 5.90 -6.15
C ARG A 5 3.79 4.81 -5.22
N LEU A 6 3.37 3.55 -5.42
CA LEU A 6 3.88 2.40 -4.67
C LEU A 6 5.38 2.20 -4.88
N ASN A 7 5.89 2.28 -6.11
CA ASN A 7 7.31 2.13 -6.38
C ASN A 7 8.15 3.24 -5.71
N VAL A 8 7.65 4.48 -5.73
CA VAL A 8 8.32 5.60 -5.04
C VAL A 8 8.34 5.37 -3.53
N ALA A 9 7.21 4.98 -2.94
CA ALA A 9 7.12 4.69 -1.52
C ALA A 9 8.03 3.50 -1.13
N LEU A 10 8.01 2.42 -1.92
CA LEU A 10 8.82 1.22 -1.70
C LEU A 10 10.31 1.54 -1.71
N ALA A 11 10.79 2.23 -2.75
CA ALA A 11 12.20 2.60 -2.87
C ALA A 11 12.70 3.45 -1.69
N LEU A 12 11.85 4.29 -1.10
CA LEU A 12 12.19 5.01 0.12
C LEU A 12 12.31 4.06 1.32
N ARG A 13 11.35 3.14 1.50
CA ARG A 13 11.32 2.25 2.67
C ARG A 13 12.42 1.19 2.63
N GLU A 14 12.78 0.69 1.44
CA GLU A 14 13.93 -0.21 1.25
C GLU A 14 15.26 0.41 1.69
N ARG A 15 15.37 1.75 1.72
CA ARG A 15 16.56 2.45 2.22
C ARG A 15 16.52 2.70 3.72
N LEU A 16 15.34 2.68 4.34
CA LEU A 16 15.12 3.05 5.74
C LEU A 16 14.97 1.83 6.66
N TYR A 17 14.50 0.71 6.13
CA TYR A 17 14.20 -0.49 6.89
C TYR A 17 15.00 -1.68 6.38
N ALA A 18 15.65 -2.40 7.30
CA ALA A 18 16.40 -3.62 6.97
C ALA A 18 15.49 -4.83 6.68
N ALA A 19 14.23 -4.79 7.11
CA ALA A 19 13.27 -5.88 6.96
C ALA A 19 11.89 -5.33 6.56
N PRO A 20 11.06 -6.13 5.85
CA PRO A 20 9.76 -5.72 5.30
C PRO A 20 8.63 -5.59 6.34
N PHE A 21 8.90 -4.96 7.48
CA PHE A 21 7.92 -4.74 8.56
C PHE A 21 7.79 -3.23 8.83
N TYR A 22 6.91 -2.58 8.07
CA TYR A 22 6.73 -1.13 8.12
C TYR A 22 5.43 -0.73 7.42
N ARG A 23 5.01 0.52 7.60
CA ARG A 23 4.00 1.11 6.71
C ARG A 23 4.65 1.47 5.38
N LEU A 24 4.17 0.85 4.31
CA LEU A 24 4.67 1.10 2.96
C LEU A 24 4.14 2.43 2.41
N LEU A 25 2.86 2.71 2.65
CA LEU A 25 2.18 3.89 2.10
C LEU A 25 1.42 4.66 3.20
N TYR A 26 1.72 5.95 3.35
CA TYR A 26 1.23 6.89 4.36
C TYR A 26 0.30 7.96 3.76
N GLY A 27 -0.73 7.55 3.02
CA GLY A 27 -1.76 8.46 2.54
C GLY A 27 -1.22 9.64 1.73
N GLU A 28 -1.54 10.84 2.22
CA GLU A 28 -1.17 12.13 1.66
C GLU A 28 0.35 12.30 1.53
N SER A 29 1.13 11.81 2.52
CA SER A 29 2.59 11.93 2.51
C SER A 29 3.24 11.18 1.35
N ASP A 30 2.60 10.12 0.86
CA ASP A 30 3.05 9.34 -0.30
C ASP A 30 2.21 9.63 -1.56
N GLY A 31 1.41 10.70 -1.53
CA GLY A 31 0.66 11.19 -2.68
C GLY A 31 -0.54 10.32 -3.08
N VAL A 32 -1.10 9.55 -2.14
CA VAL A 32 -2.33 8.79 -2.31
C VAL A 32 -3.28 9.05 -1.12
N PRO A 33 -3.93 10.23 -1.09
CA PRO A 33 -4.82 10.61 0.02
C PRO A 33 -5.88 9.54 0.31
N GLY A 34 -6.08 9.26 1.59
CA GLY A 34 -7.07 8.31 2.06
C GLY A 34 -6.75 6.82 1.87
N LEU A 35 -5.49 6.45 1.54
CA LEU A 35 -5.02 5.06 1.48
C LEU A 35 -3.83 4.86 2.41
N THR A 36 -3.85 3.83 3.24
CA THR A 36 -2.64 3.34 3.91
C THR A 36 -2.39 1.86 3.61
N LEU A 37 -1.12 1.46 3.55
CA LEU A 37 -0.70 0.08 3.36
C LEU A 37 0.39 -0.27 4.38
N ASP A 38 0.09 -1.20 5.28
CA ASP A 38 1.03 -1.78 6.24
C ASP A 38 1.57 -3.10 5.68
N ARG A 39 2.90 -3.24 5.66
CA ARG A 39 3.60 -4.42 5.16
C ARG A 39 4.13 -5.23 6.32
N PHE A 40 3.76 -6.51 6.34
CA PHE A 40 4.22 -7.53 7.26
C PHE A 40 4.80 -8.68 6.43
N ASP A 41 6.05 -8.53 6.02
CA ASP A 41 6.74 -9.44 5.10
C ASP A 41 6.01 -9.61 3.76
N ASP A 42 5.40 -10.77 3.55
CA ASP A 42 4.63 -11.15 2.36
C ASP A 42 3.13 -10.84 2.50
N VAL A 43 2.70 -10.19 3.58
CA VAL A 43 1.31 -9.78 3.82
C VAL A 43 1.18 -8.27 3.78
N ILE A 44 0.11 -7.79 3.12
CA ILE A 44 -0.27 -6.37 3.10
C ILE A 44 -1.60 -6.18 3.80
N VAL A 45 -1.67 -5.23 4.73
CA VAL A 45 -2.91 -4.76 5.34
C VAL A 45 -3.21 -3.37 4.81
N ALA A 46 -4.37 -3.20 4.18
CA ALA A 46 -4.80 -1.97 3.55
C ALA A 46 -5.96 -1.33 4.29
N GLN A 47 -5.97 0.01 4.33
CA GLN A 47 -7.06 0.80 4.89
C GLN A 47 -7.42 1.91 3.91
N ALA A 48 -8.71 2.01 3.57
CA ALA A 48 -9.26 3.13 2.81
C ALA A 48 -10.05 4.03 3.76
N THR A 49 -9.70 5.31 3.89
CA THR A 49 -10.40 6.25 4.79
C THR A 49 -11.31 7.20 4.05
N THR A 50 -11.47 7.02 2.73
CA THR A 50 -12.36 7.84 1.90
C THR A 50 -13.19 6.97 0.97
N ALA A 51 -14.41 7.43 0.67
CA ALA A 51 -15.29 6.78 -0.30
C ALA A 51 -14.68 6.70 -1.71
N GLY A 52 -13.74 7.60 -2.03
CA GLY A 52 -12.98 7.56 -3.28
C GLY A 52 -12.09 6.33 -3.35
N ILE A 53 -11.24 6.11 -2.34
CA ILE A 53 -10.35 4.94 -2.30
C ILE A 53 -11.15 3.64 -2.14
N GLU A 54 -12.26 3.66 -1.41
CA GLU A 54 -13.20 2.52 -1.34
C GLU A 54 -13.65 2.04 -2.74
N ARG A 55 -14.02 2.96 -3.63
CA ARG A 55 -14.40 2.61 -5.01
C ARG A 55 -13.23 2.12 -5.85
N LEU A 56 -12.00 2.51 -5.50
CA LEU A 56 -10.78 2.20 -6.23
C LEU A 56 -10.03 0.98 -5.66
N LYS A 57 -10.61 0.26 -4.69
CA LYS A 57 -10.01 -0.95 -4.09
C LYS A 57 -9.48 -1.95 -5.14
N PRO A 58 -10.23 -2.28 -6.23
CA PRO A 58 -9.73 -3.20 -7.24
C PRO A 58 -8.47 -2.72 -7.95
N GLU A 59 -8.33 -1.41 -8.22
CA GLU A 59 -7.10 -0.89 -8.85
C GLU A 59 -5.93 -0.84 -7.87
N VAL A 60 -6.19 -0.60 -6.59
CA VAL A 60 -5.17 -0.66 -5.54
C VAL A 60 -4.66 -2.09 -5.40
N GLU A 61 -5.55 -3.09 -5.31
CA GLU A 61 -5.20 -4.51 -5.24
C GLU A 61 -4.36 -4.94 -6.45
N ALA A 62 -4.78 -4.59 -7.66
CA ALA A 62 -4.03 -4.90 -8.87
C ALA A 62 -2.63 -4.25 -8.87
N ALA A 63 -2.51 -3.02 -8.38
CA ALA A 63 -1.23 -2.33 -8.27
C ALA A 63 -0.32 -2.95 -7.21
N VAL A 64 -0.86 -3.30 -6.05
CA VAL A 64 -0.14 -4.00 -4.97
C VAL A 64 0.35 -5.36 -5.45
N GLN A 65 -0.51 -6.15 -6.11
CA GLN A 65 -0.13 -7.45 -6.66
C GLN A 65 0.98 -7.32 -7.69
N LYS A 66 0.95 -6.29 -8.53
CA LYS A 66 1.97 -6.04 -9.55
C LYS A 66 3.33 -5.66 -8.96
N VAL A 67 3.35 -4.84 -7.91
CA VAL A 67 4.58 -4.28 -7.32
C VAL A 67 5.20 -5.22 -6.29
N LEU A 68 4.39 -5.75 -5.38
CA LEU A 68 4.87 -6.48 -4.20
C LEU A 68 4.68 -7.99 -4.30
N LYS A 69 3.73 -8.47 -5.11
CA LYS A 69 3.33 -9.89 -5.22
C LYS A 69 3.16 -10.55 -3.83
N PRO A 70 2.38 -9.95 -2.93
CA PRO A 70 2.20 -10.50 -1.59
C PRO A 70 1.47 -11.85 -1.65
N ARG A 71 1.70 -12.69 -0.62
CA ARG A 71 0.93 -13.91 -0.41
C ARG A 71 -0.52 -13.60 -0.04
N ALA A 72 -0.75 -12.52 0.69
CA ALA A 72 -2.09 -12.09 1.08
C ALA A 72 -2.18 -10.55 1.17
N MET A 73 -3.36 -10.04 0.82
CA MET A 73 -3.75 -8.65 1.05
C MET A 73 -5.10 -8.63 1.76
N ILE A 74 -5.20 -7.88 2.85
CA ILE A 74 -6.41 -7.77 3.68
C ILE A 74 -6.82 -6.31 3.78
N TRP A 75 -8.11 -6.02 3.62
CA TRP A 75 -8.67 -4.71 3.96
C TRP A 75 -9.16 -4.72 5.41
N LYS A 76 -8.75 -3.72 6.19
CA LYS A 76 -9.10 -3.58 7.63
C LYS A 76 -10.39 -2.77 7.86
N ASN A 77 -11.05 -2.30 6.82
CA ASN A 77 -12.23 -1.46 6.99
C ASN A 77 -13.43 -2.34 7.36
N ASP A 78 -13.94 -2.13 8.58
CA ASP A 78 -15.27 -2.56 9.02
C ASP A 78 -16.38 -1.76 8.31
#